data_AF-A0A954I3B8-F1
#
_entry.id   AF-A0A954I3B8-F1
#
_cell.length_a   1.000
_cell.length_b   1.000
_cell.length_c   1.000
_cell.angle_alpha   90.00
_cell.angle_beta   90.00
_cell.angle_gamma   90.00
#
_symmetry.space_group_name_H-M   'P 1'
#
loop_
_entity.id
_entity.type
_entity.pdbx_description
1 polymer ?
#
loop_
_entity_poly.entity_id
_entity_poly.type
_entity_poly.pdbx_seq_one_letter_code
_entity_poly.pdbx_strand_id
1 'polypeptide(L)'
;MTTLSIASARAGSAEAALESTPQSPEQVEALARQFEEVFVTLLLKQMRQSISGDGLFPGDRSDTLGGLFDQQMAAHISHHRGLGLAESLQSYLQRSTSPSAA
;
A
#
# COMPACT_ATOMS: atom_id res chain seq x y z
N MET A 1 14.71 -25.81 -23.64
CA MET A 1 14.88 -24.46 -23.08
C MET A 1 13.69 -23.63 -23.52
N THR A 2 12.68 -23.49 -22.65
CA THR A 2 11.46 -22.73 -22.95
C THR A 2 11.41 -21.56 -21.99
N THR A 3 11.63 -20.37 -22.53
CA THR A 3 11.34 -19.09 -21.90
C THR A 3 9.81 -18.88 -21.87
N LEU A 4 9.27 -18.23 -20.84
CA LEU A 4 8.63 -16.91 -20.91
C LEU A 4 7.67 -16.66 -19.72
N SER A 5 7.84 -15.49 -19.11
CA SER A 5 6.78 -14.61 -18.58
C SER A 5 5.94 -15.04 -17.36
N ILE A 6 6.38 -14.62 -16.17
CA ILE A 6 5.54 -14.52 -14.94
C ILE A 6 5.56 -13.10 -14.33
N ALA A 7 6.01 -12.07 -15.07
CA ALA A 7 6.26 -10.75 -14.49
C ALA A 7 5.14 -9.69 -14.70
N SER A 8 3.99 -10.02 -15.31
CA SER A 8 2.96 -9.01 -15.65
C SER A 8 1.62 -9.14 -14.90
N ALA A 9 1.50 -10.07 -13.95
CA ALA A 9 0.20 -10.34 -13.30
C ALA A 9 -0.13 -9.42 -12.11
N ARG A 10 0.88 -8.80 -11.49
CA ARG A 10 0.70 -8.11 -10.18
C ARG A 10 0.23 -6.65 -10.29
N ALA A 11 0.47 -6.00 -11.43
CA ALA A 11 0.02 -4.62 -11.67
C ALA A 11 -1.47 -4.56 -12.06
N GLY A 12 -1.94 -5.47 -12.94
CA GLY A 12 -3.32 -5.47 -13.41
C GLY A 12 -4.37 -5.86 -12.35
N SER A 13 -3.97 -6.61 -11.32
CA SER A 13 -4.87 -6.97 -10.22
C SER A 13 -5.16 -5.83 -9.26
N ALA A 14 -4.25 -4.84 -9.15
CA ALA A 14 -4.42 -3.68 -8.28
C ALA A 14 -5.41 -2.67 -8.87
N GLU A 15 -5.33 -2.39 -10.18
CA GLU A 15 -6.31 -1.52 -10.88
C GLU A 15 -7.71 -2.13 -10.89
N ALA A 16 -7.85 -3.43 -11.12
CA ALA A 16 -9.15 -4.11 -11.11
C ALA A 16 -9.82 -4.10 -9.72
N ALA A 17 -9.03 -4.16 -8.65
CA ALA A 17 -9.53 -4.08 -7.27
C ALA A 17 -9.96 -2.66 -6.86
N LEU A 18 -9.42 -1.62 -7.51
CA LEU A 18 -9.79 -0.23 -7.27
C LEU A 18 -11.09 0.19 -7.98
N GLU A 19 -11.45 -0.49 -9.07
CA GLU A 19 -12.63 -0.16 -9.90
C GLU A 19 -13.89 -0.95 -9.52
N SER A 20 -13.75 -1.98 -8.68
CA SER A 20 -14.87 -2.78 -8.17
C SER A 20 -15.32 -2.28 -6.80
N THR A 21 -16.64 -2.10 -6.60
CA THR A 21 -17.19 -1.92 -5.26
C THR A 21 -16.91 -3.20 -4.48
N PRO A 22 -16.18 -3.17 -3.35
CA PRO A 22 -15.78 -4.38 -2.66
C PRO A 22 -17.02 -5.13 -2.16
N GLN A 23 -17.24 -6.33 -2.70
CA GLN A 23 -18.49 -7.09 -2.47
C GLN A 23 -18.39 -8.07 -1.30
N SER A 24 -17.18 -8.37 -0.80
CA SER A 24 -16.97 -9.27 0.34
C SER A 24 -16.10 -8.63 1.42
N PRO A 25 -16.25 -9.05 2.70
CA PRO A 25 -15.39 -8.58 3.80
C PRO A 25 -13.90 -8.80 3.54
N GLU A 26 -13.54 -9.88 2.86
CA GLU A 26 -12.15 -10.22 2.47
C GLU A 26 -11.58 -9.24 1.44
N GLN A 27 -12.40 -8.78 0.48
CA GLN A 27 -11.99 -7.76 -0.49
C GLN A 27 -11.78 -6.39 0.19
N VAL A 28 -12.63 -6.03 1.16
CA VAL A 28 -12.46 -4.81 1.96
C VAL A 28 -11.15 -4.87 2.76
N GLU A 29 -10.86 -6.00 3.38
CA GLU A 29 -9.61 -6.20 4.14
C GLU A 29 -8.37 -6.10 3.24
N ALA A 30 -8.41 -6.73 2.07
CA ALA A 30 -7.31 -6.69 1.10
C ALA A 30 -7.07 -5.28 0.55
N LEU A 31 -8.13 -4.52 0.28
CA LEU A 31 -8.03 -3.12 -0.16
C LEU A 31 -7.51 -2.22 0.96
N ALA A 32 -7.96 -2.45 2.20
CA ALA A 32 -7.54 -1.67 3.35
C ALA A 32 -6.05 -1.87 3.69
N ARG A 33 -5.53 -3.09 3.54
CA ARG A 33 -4.09 -3.37 3.64
C ARG A 33 -3.29 -2.67 2.55
N GLN A 34 -3.74 -2.72 1.29
CA GLN A 34 -3.09 -2.02 0.19
C GLN A 34 -3.06 -0.49 0.39
N PHE A 35 -4.14 0.08 0.93
CA PHE A 35 -4.17 1.48 1.31
C PHE A 35 -3.11 1.81 2.37
N GLU A 36 -2.99 0.98 3.41
CA GLU A 36 -1.99 1.16 4.44
C GLU A 36 -0.55 1.03 3.88
N GLU A 37 -0.28 0.10 2.96
CA GLU A 37 1.02 -0.02 2.31
C GLU A 37 1.41 1.26 1.57
N VAL A 38 0.48 1.85 0.81
CA VAL A 38 0.72 3.12 0.11
C VAL A 38 0.99 4.24 1.12
N PHE A 39 0.20 4.31 2.19
CA PHE A 39 0.38 5.31 3.23
C PHE A 39 1.73 5.18 3.95
N VAL A 40 2.14 3.97 4.33
CA VAL A 40 3.44 3.73 4.96
C VAL A 40 4.58 4.07 3.99
N THR A 41 4.45 3.76 2.69
CA THR A 41 5.42 4.17 1.67
C THR A 41 5.58 5.69 1.63
N LEU A 42 4.47 6.43 1.66
CA LEU A 42 4.46 7.90 1.71
C LEU A 42 5.10 8.41 3.00
N LEU A 43 4.80 7.81 4.14
CA LEU A 43 5.36 8.17 5.43
C LEU A 43 6.88 7.97 5.45
N LEU A 44 7.37 6.81 4.99
CA LEU A 44 8.80 6.52 4.88
C LEU A 44 9.52 7.48 3.93
N LYS A 45 8.88 7.82 2.81
CA LYS A 45 9.38 8.84 1.88
C LYS A 45 9.49 10.21 2.55
N GLN A 46 8.45 10.67 3.25
CA GLN A 46 8.47 11.96 3.96
C GLN A 46 9.52 11.97 5.09
N MET A 47 9.64 10.86 5.83
CA MET A 47 10.71 10.68 6.81
C MET A 47 12.06 10.82 6.13
N ARG A 48 12.36 10.08 5.05
CA ARG A 48 13.62 10.22 4.30
C ARG A 48 13.86 11.66 3.84
N GLN A 49 12.86 12.33 3.29
CA GLN A 49 12.97 13.72 2.85
C GLN A 49 13.27 14.68 4.02
N SER A 50 12.74 14.41 5.22
CA SER A 50 12.98 15.21 6.44
C SER A 50 14.37 15.03 7.06
N ILE A 51 14.96 13.82 6.99
CA ILE A 51 16.35 13.56 7.44
C ILE A 51 17.38 14.02 6.41
N SER A 52 17.01 14.06 5.13
CA SER A 52 17.89 14.46 4.01
C SER A 52 17.93 15.96 3.77
N GLY A 53 17.58 16.80 4.74
CA GLY A 53 17.66 18.27 4.65
C GLY A 53 19.01 18.80 4.14
N ASP A 54 20.09 18.02 4.31
CA ASP A 54 21.44 18.24 3.74
C ASP A 54 22.24 16.90 3.51
N GLY A 55 21.58 15.79 3.14
CA GLY A 55 22.11 14.41 3.28
C GLY A 55 23.02 13.83 2.18
N LEU A 56 23.96 12.96 2.61
CA LEU A 56 25.13 12.28 1.98
C LEU A 56 25.06 11.73 0.53
N PHE A 57 23.90 11.68 -0.11
CA PHE A 57 23.73 11.15 -1.47
C PHE A 57 22.77 12.01 -2.29
N PRO A 58 23.22 13.19 -2.77
CA PRO A 58 22.40 14.01 -3.65
C PRO A 58 22.20 13.34 -5.03
N GLY A 59 20.95 13.28 -5.50
CA GLY A 59 20.61 12.93 -6.90
C GLY A 59 19.59 11.79 -7.07
N ASP A 60 19.02 11.71 -8.28
CA ASP A 60 17.88 10.83 -8.65
C ASP A 60 18.06 9.33 -8.35
N ARG A 61 19.30 8.83 -8.38
CA ARG A 61 19.61 7.41 -8.09
C ARG A 61 19.41 7.04 -6.62
N SER A 62 19.66 7.98 -5.71
CA SER A 62 19.43 7.81 -4.27
C SER A 62 17.92 7.70 -3.99
N ASP A 63 17.12 8.51 -4.69
CA ASP A 63 15.66 8.46 -4.60
C ASP A 63 15.06 7.19 -5.19
N THR A 64 15.67 6.63 -6.25
CA THR A 64 15.18 5.36 -6.82
C THR A 64 15.41 4.20 -5.86
N LEU A 65 16.62 4.09 -5.29
CA LEU A 65 16.94 3.04 -4.32
C LEU A 65 16.17 3.22 -3.00
N GLY A 66 16.03 4.47 -2.55
CA GLY A 66 15.21 4.81 -1.39
C GLY A 66 13.74 4.47 -1.60
N GLY A 67 13.19 4.74 -2.79
CA GLY A 67 11.81 4.37 -3.14
C GLY A 67 11.57 2.86 -3.13
N LEU A 68 12.52 2.06 -3.64
CA LEU A 68 12.44 0.59 -3.58
C LEU A 68 12.51 0.08 -2.14
N PHE A 69 13.38 0.68 -1.32
CA PHE A 69 13.47 0.36 0.10
C PHE A 69 12.15 0.68 0.84
N ASP A 70 11.58 1.87 0.61
CA ASP A 70 10.30 2.27 1.20
C ASP A 70 9.19 1.28 0.84
N GLN A 71 9.11 0.87 -0.43
CA GLN A 71 8.10 -0.09 -0.88
C GLN A 71 8.22 -1.44 -0.20
N GLN A 72 9.45 -1.97 -0.08
CA GLN A 72 9.67 -3.25 0.59
C GLN A 72 9.40 -3.17 2.09
N MET A 73 9.76 -2.05 2.72
CA MET A 73 9.44 -1.81 4.13
C MET A 73 7.96 -1.60 4.39
N ALA A 74 7.27 -0.86 3.53
CA ALA A 74 5.83 -0.70 3.64
C ALA A 74 5.10 -2.04 3.53
N ALA A 75 5.44 -2.87 2.53
CA ALA A 75 4.88 -4.21 2.40
C ALA A 75 5.14 -5.08 3.64
N HIS A 76 6.36 -5.03 4.20
CA HIS A 76 6.70 -5.79 5.40
C HIS A 76 5.92 -5.29 6.64
N ILE A 77 5.80 -3.97 6.82
CA ILE A 77 5.09 -3.35 7.95
C ILE A 77 3.60 -3.69 7.90
N SER A 78 2.97 -3.51 6.74
CA SER A 78 1.54 -3.80 6.55
C SER A 78 1.19 -5.28 6.68
N HIS A 79 2.13 -6.20 6.42
CA HIS A 79 1.91 -7.64 6.59
C HIS A 79 2.06 -8.15 8.04
N HIS A 80 2.98 -7.60 8.84
CA HIS A 80 3.37 -8.24 10.10
C HIS A 80 2.77 -7.62 11.36
N ARG A 81 2.43 -6.33 11.32
CA ARG A 81 1.63 -5.60 12.30
C ARG A 81 1.59 -4.16 11.79
N GLY A 82 0.57 -3.85 10.99
CA GLY A 82 0.38 -2.54 10.40
C GLY A 82 0.27 -1.40 11.42
N LEU A 83 -0.07 -0.21 10.94
CA LEU A 83 -0.31 0.96 11.79
C LEU A 83 -1.73 0.96 12.39
N GLY A 84 -2.59 0.03 12.00
CA GLY A 84 -3.99 -0.02 12.44
C GLY A 84 -4.94 0.73 11.50
N LEU A 85 -4.43 1.22 10.35
CA LEU A 85 -5.21 2.03 9.42
C LEU A 85 -6.15 1.16 8.59
N ALA A 86 -5.73 -0.08 8.28
CA ALA A 86 -6.55 -1.03 7.55
C ALA A 86 -7.82 -1.38 8.34
N GLU A 87 -7.68 -1.64 9.64
CA GLU A 87 -8.77 -1.96 10.57
C GLU A 87 -9.71 -0.77 10.78
N SER A 88 -9.14 0.44 10.84
CA SER A 88 -9.91 1.68 10.95
C SER A 88 -10.75 1.93 9.70
N LEU A 89 -10.17 1.72 8.52
CA LEU A 89 -10.88 1.85 7.24
C LEU A 89 -11.96 0.77 7.09
N GLN A 90 -11.67 -0.47 7.48
CA GLN A 90 -12.64 -1.57 7.49
C GLN A 90 -13.82 -1.24 8.41
N SER A 91 -13.56 -0.73 9.62
CA SER A 91 -14.59 -0.33 10.58
C SER A 91 -15.46 0.81 10.04
N TYR A 92 -14.85 1.79 9.38
CA TYR A 92 -15.57 2.87 8.70
C TYR A 92 -16.47 2.35 7.58
N LEU A 93 -15.93 1.50 6.70
CA LEU A 93 -16.68 0.94 5.58
C LEU A 93 -17.84 0.07 6.08
N GLN A 94 -17.63 -0.84 7.04
CA GLN A 94 -18.70 -1.64 7.65
C GLN A 94 -19.83 -0.79 8.25
N ARG A 95 -19.49 0.32 8.91
CA ARG A 95 -20.48 1.27 9.44
C ARG A 95 -21.22 2.01 8.33
N SER A 96 -20.56 2.33 7.23
CA SER A 96 -21.16 3.00 6.07
C SER A 96 -22.02 2.08 5.19
N THR A 97 -21.73 0.77 5.14
CA THR A 97 -22.48 -0.21 4.34
C THR A 97 -23.61 -0.87 5.11
N SER A 98 -23.64 -0.74 6.45
CA SER A 98 -24.78 -1.16 7.26
C SER A 98 -26.01 -0.36 6.81
N PRO A 99 -27.04 -1.00 6.24
CA PRO A 99 -28.22 -0.30 5.80
C PRO A 99 -28.84 0.37 7.02
N SER A 100 -29.11 1.67 6.91
CA SER A 100 -29.94 2.40 7.86
C SER A 100 -31.24 1.61 8.05
N ALA A 101 -31.36 0.91 9.17
CA ALA A 101 -32.61 0.29 9.58
C ALA A 101 -33.61 1.43 9.80
N ALA A 102 -34.48 1.63 8.82
CA ALA A 102 -35.69 2.43 8.87
C ALA A 102 -36.82 1.60 8.27
#